data_AF-A0A7D9IZ12-F1
#
_entry.id   AF-A0A7D9IZ12-F1
#
_cell.length_a   1.000
_cell.length_b   1.000
_cell.length_c   1.000
_cell.angle_alpha   90.00
_cell.angle_beta   90.00
_cell.angle_gamma   90.00
#
_symmetry.space_group_name_H-M   'P 1'
#
loop_
_entity.id
_entity.type
_entity.pdbx_description
1 polymer ?
#
loop_
_entity_poly.entity_id
_entity_poly.type
_entity_poly.pdbx_seq_one_letter_code
_entity_poly.pdbx_strand_id
1 'polypeptide(L)'
;MENHKTGLPDRIKLVNSKEIMKCRKIKAVIRNHTPNKRKESEKYFHHLLMLYFPWRNEQELFGEDQTYIPKFYEPDVQEVVQRNKEIFEPDADAINEALESLGNFDGVPTHSYDPINDQENEDLRQTLPDDFDETESFNESLPQHLASNPESVQPSSGISCYNQPLEISDDDLRKTVRSLNNKQRYAYDVVLSWCRNKM
;
A
#
# COMPACT_ATOMS: atom_id res chain seq x y z
N MET A 1 19.22 5.92 13.41
CA MET A 1 18.41 4.96 12.65
C MET A 1 18.30 3.72 13.51
N GLU A 2 17.21 3.59 14.25
CA GLU A 2 16.97 2.40 15.06
C GLU A 2 16.76 1.21 14.11
N ASN A 3 17.64 0.23 14.22
CA ASN A 3 17.41 -1.07 13.63
C ASN A 3 16.22 -1.68 14.36
N HIS A 4 15.02 -1.55 13.81
CA HIS A 4 13.93 -2.46 14.14
C HIS A 4 14.40 -3.85 13.75
N LYS A 5 15.01 -4.57 14.70
CA LYS A 5 15.27 -6.00 14.58
C LYS A 5 13.92 -6.62 14.27
N THR A 6 13.77 -7.09 13.04
CA THR A 6 12.63 -7.90 12.65
C THR A 6 12.54 -9.05 13.65
N GLY A 7 11.38 -9.29 14.24
CA GLY A 7 11.17 -10.40 15.19
C GLY A 7 11.38 -11.80 14.56
N LEU A 8 11.72 -11.86 13.27
CA LEU A 8 11.97 -13.08 12.53
C LEU A 8 13.43 -13.54 12.66
N PRO A 9 13.67 -14.84 12.84
CA PRO A 9 15.03 -15.39 12.90
C PRO A 9 15.74 -15.31 11.55
N ASP A 10 17.05 -15.04 11.56
CA ASP A 10 17.88 -15.00 10.34
C ASP A 10 17.91 -16.32 9.58
N ARG A 11 17.71 -17.44 10.29
CA ARG A 11 17.80 -18.80 9.77
C ARG A 11 16.76 -19.69 10.43
N ILE A 12 16.03 -20.45 9.62
CA ILE A 12 15.06 -21.46 10.09
C ILE A 12 15.47 -22.82 9.52
N LYS A 13 15.54 -23.83 10.37
CA LYS A 13 15.73 -25.23 9.95
C LYS A 13 14.39 -25.80 9.51
N LEU A 14 14.38 -26.49 8.37
CA LEU A 14 13.19 -27.18 7.90
C LEU A 14 12.92 -28.42 8.75
N VAL A 15 11.66 -28.65 9.10
CA VAL A 15 11.25 -29.65 10.10
C VAL A 15 11.58 -31.09 9.66
N ASN A 16 11.58 -31.34 8.35
CA ASN A 16 11.76 -32.68 7.75
C ASN A 16 13.05 -32.80 6.92
N SER A 17 13.90 -31.78 6.88
CA SER A 17 15.17 -31.82 6.13
C SER A 17 16.31 -31.18 6.92
N LYS A 18 17.55 -31.50 6.55
CA LYS A 18 18.73 -30.83 7.12
C LYS A 18 18.97 -29.44 6.51
N GLU A 19 18.07 -28.98 5.66
CA GLU A 19 18.19 -27.72 4.93
C GLU A 19 17.75 -26.54 5.80
N ILE A 20 18.26 -25.37 5.45
CA ILE A 20 18.08 -24.14 6.21
C ILE A 20 17.57 -23.06 5.26
N MET A 21 16.43 -22.47 5.59
CA MET A 21 15.96 -21.25 4.96
C MET A 21 16.63 -20.05 5.60
N LYS A 22 17.08 -19.10 4.78
CA LYS A 22 17.68 -17.83 5.23
C LYS A 22 16.67 -16.69 5.06
N CYS A 23 16.60 -15.81 6.04
CA CYS A 23 15.84 -14.58 5.93
C CYS A 23 16.46 -13.70 4.83
N ARG A 24 15.61 -13.03 4.04
CA ARG A 24 16.10 -12.11 2.99
C ARG A 24 16.69 -10.87 3.64
N LYS A 25 17.84 -10.42 3.13
CA LYS A 25 18.48 -9.18 3.58
C LYS A 25 17.66 -7.94 3.23
N ILE A 26 16.96 -7.97 2.09
CA ILE A 26 16.11 -6.89 1.60
C ILE A 26 14.66 -7.32 1.80
N LYS A 27 13.89 -6.47 2.49
CA LYS A 27 12.44 -6.67 2.67
C LYS A 27 11.74 -6.55 1.32
N ALA A 28 10.80 -7.44 1.05
CA ALA A 28 9.92 -7.36 -0.11
C ALA A 28 8.52 -6.99 0.38
N VAL A 29 7.88 -6.07 -0.33
CA VAL A 29 6.46 -5.75 -0.11
C VAL A 29 5.63 -6.72 -0.93
N ILE A 30 4.67 -7.37 -0.28
CA ILE A 30 3.69 -8.23 -0.94
C ILE A 30 2.39 -7.44 -1.02
N ARG A 31 1.79 -7.41 -2.20
CA ARG A 31 0.44 -6.85 -2.42
C ARG A 31 -0.52 -8.00 -2.54
N ASN A 32 -1.60 -7.96 -1.78
CA ASN A 32 -2.67 -8.96 -1.85
C ASN A 32 -4.03 -8.25 -1.93
N HIS A 33 -5.02 -8.94 -2.47
CA HIS A 33 -6.41 -8.52 -2.39
C HIS A 33 -6.94 -8.78 -0.97
N THR A 34 -7.60 -7.80 -0.37
CA THR A 34 -8.24 -7.92 0.96
C THR A 34 -9.75 -8.02 0.78
N PRO A 35 -10.36 -9.22 0.94
CA PRO A 35 -11.80 -9.39 0.80
C PRO A 35 -12.58 -8.57 1.83
N ASN A 36 -13.80 -8.16 1.49
CA ASN A 36 -14.63 -7.43 2.44
C ASN A 36 -15.23 -8.38 3.49
N LYS A 37 -14.94 -8.14 4.78
CA LYS A 37 -15.43 -8.98 5.89
C LYS A 37 -16.97 -9.10 5.98
N ARG A 38 -17.72 -8.05 5.59
CA ARG A 38 -19.19 -8.04 5.69
C ARG A 38 -19.86 -8.72 4.49
N LYS A 39 -19.38 -8.43 3.28
CA LYS A 39 -19.94 -9.00 2.03
C LYS A 39 -19.47 -10.44 1.79
N GLU A 40 -18.20 -10.71 2.10
CA GLU A 40 -17.52 -11.96 1.78
C GLU A 40 -16.73 -12.50 2.98
N SER A 41 -17.43 -12.73 4.09
CA SER A 41 -16.83 -13.16 5.35
C SER A 41 -15.93 -14.40 5.19
N GLU A 42 -16.42 -15.43 4.48
CA GLU A 42 -15.67 -16.67 4.30
C GLU A 42 -14.35 -16.46 3.56
N LYS A 43 -14.35 -15.65 2.49
CA LYS A 43 -13.13 -15.30 1.75
C LYS A 43 -12.18 -14.47 2.60
N TYR A 44 -12.71 -13.59 3.46
CA TYR A 44 -11.91 -12.79 4.37
C TYR A 44 -11.16 -13.68 5.39
N PHE A 45 -11.84 -14.64 6.02
CA PHE A 45 -11.18 -15.53 6.98
C PHE A 45 -10.26 -16.54 6.31
N HIS A 46 -10.61 -17.03 5.11
CA HIS A 46 -9.70 -17.78 4.26
C HIS A 46 -8.40 -17.02 4.04
N HIS A 47 -8.49 -15.76 3.61
CA HIS A 47 -7.33 -14.91 3.35
C HIS A 47 -6.44 -14.71 4.59
N LEU A 48 -7.04 -14.50 5.77
CA LEU A 48 -6.28 -14.36 7.02
C LEU A 48 -5.54 -15.64 7.40
N LEU A 49 -6.20 -16.80 7.33
CA LEU A 49 -5.58 -18.08 7.63
C LEU A 49 -4.44 -18.38 6.66
N MET A 50 -4.65 -18.10 5.38
CA MET A 50 -3.66 -18.32 4.32
C MET A 50 -2.37 -17.52 4.52
N LEU A 51 -2.45 -16.28 4.99
CA LEU A 51 -1.30 -15.41 5.18
C LEU A 51 -0.60 -15.59 6.53
N TYR A 52 -1.39 -15.79 7.59
CA TYR A 52 -0.90 -15.61 8.96
C TYR A 52 -0.90 -16.89 9.79
N PHE A 53 -1.59 -17.94 9.36
CA PHE A 53 -1.52 -19.24 10.05
C PHE A 53 -0.48 -20.15 9.37
N PRO A 54 0.34 -20.91 10.10
CA PRO A 54 1.22 -21.91 9.50
C PRO A 54 0.43 -23.12 9.01
N TRP A 55 0.42 -23.37 7.70
CA TRP A 55 -0.26 -24.52 7.09
C TRP A 55 0.64 -25.19 6.03
N ARG A 56 0.39 -26.47 5.75
CA ARG A 56 1.04 -27.21 4.64
C ARG A 56 0.05 -27.70 3.61
N ASN A 57 -1.17 -28.00 4.05
CA ASN A 57 -2.28 -28.37 3.22
C ASN A 57 -3.46 -27.46 3.57
N GLU A 58 -4.12 -26.91 2.56
CA GLU A 58 -5.30 -26.07 2.74
C GLU A 58 -6.42 -26.78 3.51
N GLN A 59 -6.48 -28.12 3.43
CA GLN A 59 -7.45 -28.90 4.21
C GLN A 59 -7.27 -28.77 5.73
N GLU A 60 -6.09 -28.37 6.21
CA GLU A 60 -5.82 -28.10 7.63
C GLU A 60 -6.46 -26.78 8.10
N LEU A 61 -6.90 -25.94 7.16
CA LEU A 61 -7.53 -24.65 7.43
C LEU A 61 -9.05 -24.74 7.54
N PHE A 62 -9.62 -25.92 7.32
CA PHE A 62 -11.05 -26.15 7.53
C PHE A 62 -11.37 -26.45 8.99
N GLY A 63 -12.47 -25.88 9.47
CA GLY A 63 -13.10 -26.24 10.73
C GLY A 63 -14.09 -27.39 10.55
N GLU A 64 -14.93 -27.60 11.57
CA GLU A 64 -15.90 -28.70 11.64
C GLU A 64 -16.83 -28.77 10.41
N ASP A 65 -17.21 -27.62 9.87
CA ASP A 65 -18.17 -27.49 8.75
C ASP A 65 -17.51 -27.38 7.36
N GLN A 66 -16.24 -27.75 7.21
CA GLN A 66 -15.46 -27.50 5.98
C GLN A 66 -15.37 -26.02 5.58
N THR A 67 -15.47 -25.13 6.58
CA THR A 67 -15.38 -23.67 6.41
C THR A 67 -14.21 -23.11 7.20
N TYR A 68 -13.72 -21.95 6.78
CA TYR A 68 -12.58 -21.24 7.36
C TYR A 68 -12.97 -20.47 8.63
N ILE A 69 -14.22 -20.02 8.72
CA ILE A 69 -14.71 -19.26 9.88
C ILE A 69 -14.53 -20.02 11.20
N PRO A 70 -15.05 -21.27 11.37
CA PRO A 70 -14.92 -21.97 12.64
C PRO A 70 -13.45 -22.23 13.00
N LYS A 71 -12.61 -22.52 11.99
CA LYS A 71 -11.18 -22.70 12.19
C LYS A 71 -10.51 -21.46 12.76
N PHE A 72 -10.84 -20.29 12.21
CA PHE A 72 -10.28 -19.02 12.66
C PHE A 72 -10.65 -18.70 14.11
N TYR A 73 -11.86 -19.06 14.55
CA TYR A 73 -12.33 -18.80 15.91
C TYR A 73 -11.83 -19.81 16.96
N GLU A 74 -11.05 -20.82 16.56
CA GLU A 74 -10.30 -21.63 17.52
C GLU A 74 -9.29 -20.74 18.27
N PRO A 75 -9.26 -20.74 19.61
CA PRO A 75 -8.41 -19.82 20.38
C PRO A 75 -6.93 -19.87 19.99
N ASP A 76 -6.40 -21.08 19.80
CA ASP A 76 -4.98 -21.30 19.44
C ASP A 76 -4.66 -20.76 18.04
N VAL A 77 -5.61 -20.88 17.10
CA VAL A 77 -5.47 -20.38 15.73
C VAL A 77 -5.53 -18.86 15.72
N GLN A 78 -6.50 -18.29 16.42
CA GLN A 78 -6.69 -16.84 16.48
C GLN A 78 -5.48 -16.14 17.11
N GLU A 79 -4.93 -16.70 18.19
CA GLU A 79 -3.74 -16.15 18.84
C GLU A 79 -2.53 -16.18 17.90
N VAL A 80 -2.35 -17.25 17.13
CA VAL A 80 -1.27 -17.37 16.15
C VAL A 80 -1.42 -16.38 15.01
N VAL A 81 -2.61 -16.27 14.44
CA VAL A 81 -2.89 -15.34 13.35
C VAL A 81 -2.65 -13.90 13.80
N GLN A 82 -3.18 -13.51 14.95
CA GLN A 82 -3.04 -12.15 15.46
C GLN A 82 -1.58 -11.79 15.73
N ARG A 83 -0.84 -12.67 16.41
CA ARG A 83 0.59 -12.46 16.70
C ARG A 83 1.42 -12.32 15.42
N ASN A 84 1.16 -13.15 14.42
CA ASN A 84 1.88 -13.08 13.15
C ASN A 84 1.50 -11.82 12.37
N LYS A 85 0.22 -11.45 12.36
CA LYS A 85 -0.27 -10.23 11.72
C LYS A 85 0.43 -8.99 12.29
N GLU A 86 0.54 -8.86 13.61
CA GLU A 86 1.23 -7.74 14.27
C GLU A 86 2.72 -7.62 13.89
N ILE A 87 3.39 -8.74 13.58
CA ILE A 87 4.80 -8.73 13.13
C ILE A 87 4.93 -8.15 11.71
N PHE A 88 3.96 -8.43 10.84
CA PHE A 88 4.00 -8.05 9.42
C PHE A 88 3.28 -6.73 9.13
N GLU A 89 2.33 -6.33 9.97
CA GLU A 89 1.52 -5.12 9.85
C GLU A 89 1.57 -4.28 11.16
N PRO A 90 2.75 -3.85 11.62
CA PRO A 90 2.90 -3.21 12.94
C PRO A 90 2.16 -1.87 13.07
N ASP A 91 1.94 -1.17 11.96
CA ASP A 91 1.27 0.15 11.93
C ASP A 91 -0.17 0.06 11.39
N ALA A 92 -0.75 -1.15 11.30
CA ALA A 92 -2.09 -1.34 10.73
C ALA A 92 -3.15 -0.47 11.42
N ASP A 93 -3.14 -0.44 12.75
CA ASP A 93 -4.11 0.31 13.53
C ASP A 93 -3.92 1.83 13.34
N ALA A 94 -2.68 2.31 13.31
CA ALA A 94 -2.38 3.71 13.05
C ALA A 94 -2.79 4.15 11.63
N ILE A 95 -2.63 3.27 10.65
CA ILE A 95 -3.11 3.49 9.27
C ILE A 95 -4.64 3.52 9.23
N ASN A 96 -5.29 2.59 9.92
CA ASN A 96 -6.75 2.53 9.97
C ASN A 96 -7.35 3.78 10.66
N GLU A 97 -6.74 4.22 11.78
CA GLU A 97 -7.10 5.47 12.47
C GLU A 97 -6.89 6.69 11.57
N ALA A 98 -5.78 6.75 10.84
CA ALA A 98 -5.51 7.84 9.90
C ALA A 98 -6.53 7.87 8.74
N LEU A 99 -6.92 6.70 8.23
CA LEU A 99 -7.95 6.58 7.18
C LEU A 99 -9.33 7.00 7.70
N GLU A 100 -9.72 6.57 8.90
CA GLU A 100 -10.97 7.01 9.53
C GLU A 100 -10.97 8.52 9.81
N SER A 101 -9.83 9.06 10.24
CA SER A 101 -9.65 10.50 10.45
C SER A 101 -9.79 11.29 9.15
N LEU A 102 -9.31 10.75 8.02
CA LEU A 102 -9.46 11.34 6.70
C LEU A 102 -10.91 11.28 6.20
N GLY A 103 -11.60 10.15 6.41
CA GLY A 103 -13.01 10.00 6.05
C GLY A 103 -13.95 10.90 6.85
N ASN A 104 -13.60 11.20 8.11
CA ASN A 104 -14.33 12.11 8.98
C ASN A 104 -13.88 13.58 8.84
N PHE A 105 -12.93 13.86 7.94
CA PHE A 105 -12.46 15.22 7.71
C PHE A 105 -13.44 15.95 6.78
N ASP A 106 -14.31 16.80 7.35
CA ASP A 106 -15.30 17.62 6.62
C ASP A 106 -14.67 18.72 5.71
N GLY A 107 -13.34 18.77 5.60
CA GLY A 107 -12.64 19.68 4.71
C GLY A 107 -12.33 19.04 3.36
N VAL A 108 -12.55 19.77 2.27
CA VAL A 108 -12.00 19.39 0.95
C VAL A 108 -10.48 19.21 1.11
N PRO A 109 -9.87 18.10 0.65
CA PRO A 109 -8.42 17.96 0.60
C PRO A 109 -7.85 19.16 -0.12
N THR A 110 -7.18 20.05 0.61
CA THR A 110 -6.94 21.43 0.16
C THR A 110 -5.97 21.51 -1.02
N HIS A 111 -5.27 20.41 -1.33
CA HIS A 111 -4.49 20.25 -2.55
C HIS A 111 -4.43 18.77 -2.93
N SER A 112 -5.21 18.38 -3.95
CA SER A 112 -4.85 17.23 -4.75
C SER A 112 -3.51 17.49 -5.43
N TYR A 113 -2.59 16.54 -5.33
CA TYR A 113 -1.32 16.59 -6.06
C TYR A 113 -1.51 16.28 -7.55
N ASP A 114 -2.70 15.82 -7.96
CA ASP A 114 -3.06 15.56 -9.36
C ASP A 114 -4.54 15.93 -9.62
N PRO A 115 -4.86 17.24 -9.71
CA PRO A 115 -6.23 17.71 -9.87
C PRO A 115 -6.91 17.22 -11.15
N ILE A 116 -6.12 16.83 -12.17
CA ILE A 116 -6.63 16.38 -13.47
C ILE A 116 -7.04 14.91 -13.39
N ASN A 117 -6.23 14.06 -12.76
CA ASN A 117 -6.64 12.69 -12.46
C ASN A 117 -7.88 12.64 -11.56
N ASP A 118 -8.01 13.58 -10.63
CA ASP A 118 -9.20 13.67 -9.78
C ASP A 118 -10.44 14.11 -10.56
N GLN A 119 -10.31 15.05 -11.51
CA GLN A 119 -11.39 15.43 -12.42
C GLN A 119 -11.80 14.27 -13.32
N GLU A 120 -10.85 13.54 -13.91
CA GLU A 120 -11.16 12.37 -14.74
C GLU A 120 -11.85 11.26 -13.91
N ASN A 121 -11.41 11.02 -12.67
CA ASN A 121 -12.06 10.06 -11.78
C ASN A 121 -13.46 10.53 -11.34
N GLU A 122 -13.68 11.83 -11.13
CA GLU A 122 -14.98 12.40 -10.82
C GLU A 122 -15.94 12.30 -12.01
N ASP A 123 -15.47 12.64 -13.22
CA ASP A 123 -16.24 12.50 -14.46
C ASP A 123 -16.62 11.03 -14.71
N LEU A 124 -15.69 10.10 -14.48
CA LEU A 124 -15.96 8.66 -14.53
C LEU A 124 -17.03 8.23 -13.52
N ARG A 125 -16.96 8.73 -12.27
CA ARG A 125 -17.97 8.46 -11.24
C ARG A 125 -19.36 8.97 -11.64
N GLN A 126 -19.44 10.13 -12.30
CA GLN A 126 -20.71 10.69 -12.78
C GLN A 126 -21.32 9.91 -13.95
N THR A 127 -20.49 9.17 -14.71
CA THR A 127 -20.97 8.32 -15.82
C THR A 127 -21.42 6.92 -15.39
N LEU A 128 -21.15 6.51 -14.14
CA LEU A 128 -21.65 5.25 -13.59
C LEU A 128 -23.14 5.38 -13.21
N PRO A 129 -23.99 4.39 -13.50
CA PRO A 129 -25.39 4.39 -13.04
C PRO A 129 -25.49 4.47 -11.52
N ASP A 130 -26.45 5.24 -11.00
CA ASP A 130 -26.71 5.51 -9.57
C ASP A 130 -26.90 4.26 -8.67
N ASP A 131 -27.01 3.06 -9.26
CA ASP A 131 -27.21 1.78 -8.55
C ASP A 131 -25.89 0.99 -8.35
N PHE A 132 -24.74 1.58 -8.70
CA PHE A 132 -23.43 1.01 -8.40
C PHE A 132 -23.05 1.27 -6.94
N ASP A 133 -23.40 0.30 -6.10
CA ASP A 133 -22.89 0.13 -4.74
C ASP A 133 -21.36 0.38 -4.74
N GLU A 134 -20.87 1.31 -3.90
CA GLU A 134 -19.50 1.86 -3.89
C GLU A 134 -18.39 0.85 -3.48
N THR A 135 -18.69 -0.44 -3.61
CA THR A 135 -17.98 -1.59 -3.08
C THR A 135 -17.71 -2.67 -4.14
N GLU A 136 -17.96 -2.37 -5.41
CA GLU A 136 -17.56 -3.24 -6.52
C GLU A 136 -16.02 -3.28 -6.60
N SER A 137 -15.50 -4.38 -6.06
CA SER A 137 -14.31 -5.11 -6.49
C SER A 137 -13.71 -4.56 -7.79
N PHE A 138 -12.43 -4.21 -7.75
CA PHE A 138 -11.60 -3.85 -8.89
C PHE A 138 -11.76 -4.90 -10.01
N ASN A 139 -12.73 -4.69 -10.90
CA ASN A 139 -13.00 -5.60 -12.00
C ASN A 139 -11.82 -5.49 -12.97
N GLU A 140 -11.12 -6.62 -13.18
CA GLU A 140 -10.11 -6.82 -14.21
C GLU A 140 -10.64 -6.29 -15.55
N SER A 141 -10.29 -5.06 -15.90
CA SER A 141 -10.59 -4.53 -17.22
C SER A 141 -9.55 -5.11 -18.18
N LEU A 142 -9.93 -6.16 -18.92
CA LEU A 142 -9.10 -6.65 -20.02
C LEU A 142 -8.82 -5.47 -20.98
N PRO A 143 -7.56 -5.22 -21.38
CA PRO A 143 -7.21 -4.07 -22.21
C PRO A 143 -7.65 -4.28 -23.67
N GLN A 144 -8.94 -4.16 -23.94
CA GLN A 144 -9.50 -4.09 -25.30
C GLN A 144 -9.27 -2.70 -25.95
N HIS A 145 -8.92 -1.68 -25.17
CA HIS A 145 -8.65 -0.32 -25.67
C HIS A 145 -7.28 -0.16 -26.36
N LEU A 146 -6.43 -1.19 -26.38
CA LEU A 146 -5.14 -1.14 -27.10
C LEU A 146 -5.29 -1.36 -28.63
N ALA A 147 -6.51 -1.59 -29.12
CA ALA A 147 -6.79 -1.64 -30.55
C ALA A 147 -6.73 -0.23 -31.17
N SER A 148 -5.52 0.17 -31.52
CA SER A 148 -5.09 1.30 -32.36
C SER A 148 -6.20 1.90 -33.23
N ASN A 149 -6.47 3.20 -33.05
CA ASN A 149 -7.14 4.03 -34.06
C ASN A 149 -6.21 5.21 -34.42
N PRO A 150 -5.72 5.33 -35.67
CA PRO A 150 -4.65 6.26 -35.99
C PRO A 150 -5.20 7.57 -36.57
N GLU A 151 -6.00 8.34 -35.82
CA GLU A 151 -6.42 9.67 -36.29
C GLU A 151 -6.47 10.70 -35.15
N SER A 152 -5.34 11.36 -34.92
CA SER A 152 -5.23 12.82 -34.74
C SER A 152 -3.85 13.16 -34.18
N VAL A 153 -2.93 13.57 -35.06
CA VAL A 153 -1.66 14.19 -34.64
C VAL A 153 -1.98 15.64 -34.24
N GLN A 154 -2.37 15.84 -32.99
CA GLN A 154 -2.20 17.12 -32.32
C GLN A 154 -0.83 17.11 -31.63
N PRO A 155 -0.04 18.20 -31.67
CA PRO A 155 1.21 18.27 -30.93
C PRO A 155 0.86 18.29 -29.44
N SER A 156 0.85 17.10 -28.84
CA SER A 156 0.82 16.91 -27.39
C SER A 156 2.05 17.60 -26.82
N SER A 157 1.86 18.81 -26.30
CA SER A 157 2.70 19.30 -25.21
C SER A 157 2.51 18.30 -24.08
N GLY A 158 3.44 17.35 -23.97
CA GLY A 158 3.28 16.19 -23.11
C GLY A 158 2.97 16.55 -21.66
N ILE A 159 2.22 15.65 -21.01
CA ILE A 159 1.77 15.62 -19.61
C ILE A 159 2.86 16.03 -18.57
N SER A 160 4.13 15.97 -18.95
CA SER A 160 5.27 16.32 -18.10
C SER A 160 5.39 17.80 -17.70
N CYS A 161 4.70 18.74 -18.37
CA CYS A 161 4.84 20.17 -18.06
C CYS A 161 3.91 20.67 -16.93
N TYR A 162 2.85 19.94 -16.58
CA TYR A 162 1.83 20.42 -15.63
C TYR A 162 2.05 19.99 -14.17
N ASN A 163 2.97 19.04 -13.92
CA ASN A 163 3.36 18.57 -12.58
C ASN A 163 4.66 19.21 -12.08
N GLN A 164 5.17 20.25 -12.75
CA GLN A 164 6.36 20.93 -12.28
C GLN A 164 5.96 21.89 -11.15
N PRO A 165 6.53 21.74 -9.94
CA PRO A 165 6.48 22.82 -8.96
C PRO A 165 6.92 24.11 -9.65
N LEU A 166 6.17 25.19 -9.45
CA LEU A 166 6.53 26.51 -9.98
C LEU A 166 8.02 26.75 -9.75
N GLU A 167 8.75 27.07 -10.82
CA GLU A 167 10.19 27.34 -10.73
C GLU A 167 10.42 28.41 -9.65
N ILE A 168 11.06 28.02 -8.55
CA ILE A 168 11.46 28.96 -7.51
C ILE A 168 12.63 29.78 -8.03
N SER A 169 12.59 31.09 -7.83
CA SER A 169 13.71 31.95 -8.20
C SER A 169 14.96 31.59 -7.36
N ASP A 170 16.14 31.79 -7.94
CA ASP A 170 17.42 31.59 -7.26
C ASP A 170 17.50 32.36 -5.93
N ASP A 171 16.93 33.56 -5.90
CA ASP A 171 16.94 34.43 -4.73
C ASP A 171 15.98 33.95 -3.64
N ASP A 172 14.79 33.48 -4.01
CA ASP A 172 13.82 32.90 -3.07
C ASP A 172 14.32 31.57 -2.49
N LEU A 173 14.98 30.76 -3.32
CA LEU A 173 15.63 29.54 -2.87
C LEU A 173 16.71 29.85 -1.83
N ARG A 174 17.62 30.79 -2.12
CA ARG A 174 18.69 31.19 -1.19
C ARG A 174 18.13 31.78 0.10
N LYS A 175 17.04 32.56 0.02
CA LYS A 175 16.35 33.13 1.19
C LYS A 175 15.78 32.02 2.07
N THR A 176 15.09 31.04 1.47
CA THR A 176 14.51 29.89 2.17
C THR A 176 15.58 29.06 2.86
N VAL A 177 16.69 28.77 2.16
CA VAL A 177 17.83 28.02 2.72
C VAL A 177 18.48 28.75 3.89
N ARG A 178 18.53 30.09 3.88
CA ARG A 178 19.05 30.90 4.98
C ARG A 178 18.11 30.94 6.20
N SER A 179 16.81 30.78 6.00
CA SER A 179 15.81 30.76 7.07
C SER A 179 15.65 29.40 7.78
N LEU A 180 16.32 28.35 7.30
CA LEU A 180 16.22 27.01 7.88
C LEU A 180 16.75 26.99 9.33
N ASN A 181 16.07 26.26 10.20
CA ASN A 181 16.60 25.97 11.52
C ASN A 181 17.75 24.94 11.47
N ASN A 182 18.46 24.75 12.58
CA ASN A 182 19.66 23.89 12.63
C ASN A 182 19.41 22.45 12.14
N LYS A 183 18.26 21.84 12.46
CA LYS A 183 17.94 20.47 12.06
C LYS A 183 17.62 20.39 10.56
N GLN A 184 16.83 21.33 10.06
CA GLN A 184 16.49 21.42 8.65
C GLN A 184 17.72 21.69 7.79
N ARG A 185 18.61 22.57 8.26
CA ARG A 185 19.87 22.90 7.57
C ARG A 185 20.78 21.68 7.46
N TYR A 186 20.91 20.92 8.54
CA TYR A 186 21.66 19.67 8.53
C TYR A 186 21.12 18.68 7.48
N ALA A 187 19.81 18.46 7.45
CA ALA A 187 19.19 17.58 6.45
C ALA A 187 19.39 18.09 5.01
N TYR A 188 19.23 19.39 4.78
CA TYR A 188 19.47 20.04 3.50
C TYR A 188 20.91 19.83 3.01
N ASP A 189 21.90 20.04 3.88
CA ASP A 189 23.31 19.89 3.54
C ASP A 189 23.69 18.42 3.22
N VAL A 190 23.07 17.44 3.89
CA VAL A 190 23.23 16.01 3.56
C VAL A 190 22.76 15.73 2.14
N VAL A 191 21.55 16.16 1.78
CA VAL A 191 21.00 15.96 0.43
C VAL A 191 21.85 16.68 -0.61
N LEU A 192 22.26 17.92 -0.35
CA LEU A 192 23.13 18.71 -1.23
C LEU A 192 24.47 18.01 -1.48
N SER A 193 25.08 17.45 -0.43
CA SER A 193 26.34 16.71 -0.54
C SER A 193 26.16 15.43 -1.38
N TRP A 194 25.04 14.74 -1.24
CA TRP A 194 24.73 13.55 -2.01
C TRP A 194 24.56 13.87 -3.50
N CYS A 195 23.86 14.95 -3.83
CA CYS A 195 23.72 15.42 -5.22
C CYS A 195 25.06 15.83 -5.84
N ARG A 196 25.96 16.44 -5.06
CA ARG A 196 27.29 16.86 -5.53
C ARG A 196 28.28 15.71 -5.69
N ASN A 197 28.18 14.67 -4.86
CA ASN A 197 29.09 13.52 -4.88
C ASN A 197 28.68 12.44 -5.90
N LYS A 198 27.60 12.63 -6.66
CA LYS A 198 27.12 11.72 -7.70
C LYS A 198 27.44 12.16 -9.15
N MET A 199 28.51 12.93 -9.33
CA MET A 199 29.23 13.04 -10.61
C MET A 199 30.58 12.33 -10.51
#